data_AF-A0A835SQH3-F1
#
_entry.id   AF-A0A835SQH3-F1
#
_cell.length_a   1.000
_cell.length_b   1.000
_cell.length_c   1.000
_cell.angle_alpha   90.00
_cell.angle_beta   90.00
_cell.angle_gamma   90.00
#
_symmetry.space_group_name_H-M   'P 1'
#
loop_
_entity.id
_entity.type
_entity.pdbx_description
1 polymer ?
#
loop_
_entity_poly.entity_id
_entity_poly.type
_entity_poly.pdbx_seq_one_letter_code
_entity_poly.pdbx_strand_id
1 'polypeptide(L)'
;MEVCSGGELFDRIAEAGHFSERRAAEVMRTIVSVVHHCHTMNVVHRDLKPENFLLTERGPGGVIKATDFGLSRFFKEGTSLDEIVGSPFYVAPEVLKRAYGKEADIWSCGVILYILLCGWPPFHGDSTQAIFKNILSAPLDLKTEPWSRISADAKDCVRRMLARDPRKRLTAEQVLNHPWMRENGAAPDEAFVPEILTRMRQFTKMNMLKREALKVIARSLPHMELAGMREMFQEMDEDGSATITVDELREGLKRKGAEIALGEVQRILNDIDLDGNSKIDYEEFLAATMHLNKLNREENMIAAFEYFDKDKSGFITRDELVAAMKDIDAEVDVDAILAQVDKNGDGHIDYEEFCAMMRATDLDVLKSAHEALKTKVVVKSVLARVQAEPVREDSITDMSRKSSRAMATAESRKQRGTSATSAQAEE
;
A
#
# COMPACT_ATOMS: atom_id res chain seq x y z
N MET A 1 -17.66 -15.60 -25.67
CA MET A 1 -17.15 -15.78 -24.29
C MET A 1 -18.33 -16.19 -23.43
N GLU A 2 -18.11 -17.03 -22.42
CA GLU A 2 -19.11 -17.34 -21.39
C GLU A 2 -19.34 -16.11 -20.51
N VAL A 3 -20.59 -15.87 -20.09
CA VAL A 3 -20.93 -14.73 -19.22
C VAL A 3 -20.56 -15.07 -17.78
N CYS A 4 -19.74 -14.23 -17.14
CA CYS A 4 -19.39 -14.33 -15.72
C CYS A 4 -20.12 -13.22 -14.96
N SER A 5 -21.21 -13.56 -14.27
CA SER A 5 -22.09 -12.59 -13.59
C SER A 5 -21.72 -12.37 -12.11
N GLY A 6 -20.72 -13.11 -11.61
CA GLY A 6 -20.25 -13.07 -10.23
C GLY A 6 -19.35 -11.89 -9.87
N GLY A 7 -19.03 -11.02 -10.84
CA GLY A 7 -18.15 -9.87 -10.63
C GLY A 7 -16.67 -10.23 -10.62
N GLU A 8 -15.85 -9.26 -10.20
CA GLU A 8 -14.40 -9.43 -10.08
C GLU A 8 -14.03 -10.17 -8.80
N LEU A 9 -12.92 -10.89 -8.83
CA LEU A 9 -12.44 -11.66 -7.69
C LEU A 9 -12.27 -10.81 -6.42
N PHE A 10 -11.75 -9.59 -6.54
CA PHE A 10 -11.48 -8.72 -5.39
C PHE A 10 -12.74 -8.11 -4.79
N ASP A 11 -13.76 -7.80 -5.60
CA ASP A 11 -15.06 -7.32 -5.09
C ASP A 11 -15.68 -8.36 -4.15
N ARG A 12 -15.60 -9.64 -4.54
CA ARG A 12 -16.12 -10.74 -3.73
C ARG A 12 -15.28 -11.02 -2.47
N ILE A 13 -13.97 -10.77 -2.53
CA ILE A 13 -13.09 -10.82 -1.35
C ILE A 13 -13.47 -9.71 -0.37
N ALA A 14 -13.75 -8.50 -0.86
CA ALA A 14 -14.21 -7.38 -0.06
C ALA A 14 -15.59 -7.63 0.56
N GLU A 15 -16.52 -8.24 -0.17
CA GLU A 15 -17.87 -8.60 0.32
C GLU A 15 -17.86 -9.69 1.40
N ALA A 16 -16.88 -10.60 1.39
CA ALA A 16 -16.87 -11.77 2.26
C ALA A 16 -16.55 -11.47 3.75
N GLY A 17 -16.14 -10.24 4.09
CA GLY A 17 -15.91 -9.73 5.45
C GLY A 17 -14.74 -10.35 6.24
N HIS A 18 -14.46 -11.65 6.05
CA HIS A 18 -13.41 -12.42 6.70
C HIS A 18 -12.34 -12.82 5.68
N PHE A 19 -11.07 -12.47 5.86
CA PHE A 19 -10.02 -12.90 4.92
C PHE A 19 -8.78 -13.42 5.65
N SER A 20 -8.72 -14.74 5.91
CA SER A 20 -7.56 -15.38 6.54
C SER A 20 -6.44 -15.68 5.52
N GLU A 21 -5.24 -15.99 6.00
CA GLU A 21 -4.18 -16.52 5.13
C GLU A 21 -4.63 -17.79 4.41
N ARG A 22 -5.46 -18.63 5.05
CA ARG A 22 -6.08 -19.79 4.42
C ARG A 22 -6.94 -19.43 3.21
N ARG A 23 -7.82 -18.41 3.34
CA ARG A 23 -8.62 -17.93 2.20
C ARG A 23 -7.74 -17.34 1.08
N ALA A 24 -6.70 -16.59 1.45
CA ALA A 24 -5.73 -16.09 0.47
C ALA A 24 -5.04 -17.23 -0.30
N ALA A 25 -4.64 -18.29 0.41
CA ALA A 25 -4.05 -19.49 -0.19
C ALA A 25 -5.05 -20.23 -1.10
N GLU A 26 -6.33 -20.32 -0.73
CA GLU A 26 -7.38 -20.94 -1.57
C GLU A 26 -7.57 -20.20 -2.91
N VAL A 27 -7.68 -18.88 -2.84
CA VAL A 27 -7.80 -18.02 -4.02
C VAL A 27 -6.55 -18.15 -4.90
N MET A 28 -5.37 -18.05 -4.29
CA MET A 28 -4.11 -18.15 -5.02
C MET A 28 -3.85 -19.53 -5.59
N ARG A 29 -4.26 -20.62 -4.93
CA ARG A 29 -4.24 -21.97 -5.50
C ARG A 29 -5.01 -22.02 -6.81
N THR A 30 -6.21 -21.42 -6.84
CA THR A 30 -7.06 -21.40 -8.04
C THR A 30 -6.39 -20.60 -9.17
N ILE A 31 -5.92 -19.39 -8.87
CA ILE A 31 -5.19 -18.54 -9.82
C ILE A 31 -3.98 -19.27 -10.39
N VAL A 32 -3.11 -19.80 -9.51
CA VAL A 32 -1.87 -20.44 -9.93
C VAL A 32 -2.14 -21.75 -10.66
N SER A 33 -3.24 -22.45 -10.37
CA SER A 33 -3.66 -23.63 -11.14
C SER A 33 -4.02 -23.28 -12.58
N VAL A 34 -4.71 -22.15 -12.81
CA VAL A 34 -4.97 -21.66 -14.17
C VAL A 34 -3.67 -21.32 -14.89
N VAL A 35 -2.75 -20.62 -14.22
CA VAL A 35 -1.43 -20.26 -14.78
C VAL A 35 -0.59 -21.49 -15.07
N HIS A 36 -0.58 -22.47 -14.17
CA HIS A 36 0.09 -23.75 -14.37
C HIS A 36 -0.43 -24.44 -15.63
N HIS A 37 -1.75 -24.52 -15.79
CA HIS A 37 -2.36 -25.10 -16.98
C HIS A 37 -1.94 -24.36 -18.26
N CYS A 38 -1.98 -23.02 -18.28
CA CYS A 38 -1.47 -22.23 -19.41
C CYS A 38 0.00 -22.56 -19.71
N HIS A 39 0.85 -22.63 -18.69
CA HIS A 39 2.28 -22.92 -18.85
C HIS A 39 2.54 -24.33 -19.38
N THR A 40 1.74 -25.33 -19.00
CA THR A 40 1.83 -26.69 -19.55
C THR A 40 1.44 -26.76 -21.03
N MET A 41 0.61 -25.84 -21.49
CA MET A 41 0.24 -25.68 -22.91
C MET A 41 1.18 -24.72 -23.66
N ASN A 42 2.29 -24.31 -23.03
CA ASN A 42 3.23 -23.33 -23.55
C ASN A 42 2.59 -21.96 -23.85
N VAL A 43 1.59 -21.55 -23.07
CA VAL A 43 0.96 -20.23 -23.15
C VAL A 43 1.40 -19.37 -21.97
N VAL A 44 1.83 -18.14 -22.24
CA VAL A 44 2.14 -17.12 -21.23
C VAL A 44 1.06 -16.03 -21.31
N HIS A 45 0.49 -15.66 -20.17
CA HIS A 45 -0.63 -14.72 -20.13
C HIS A 45 -0.17 -13.26 -20.32
N ARG A 46 0.89 -12.85 -19.61
CA ARG A 46 1.56 -11.54 -19.69
C ARG A 46 0.79 -10.32 -19.16
N ASP A 47 -0.39 -10.50 -18.59
CA ASP A 47 -1.18 -9.42 -17.96
C ASP A 47 -2.06 -9.97 -16.83
N LEU A 48 -1.47 -10.79 -15.95
CA LEU A 48 -2.20 -11.30 -14.80
C LEU A 48 -2.38 -10.21 -13.76
N LYS A 49 -3.63 -9.98 -13.38
CA LYS A 49 -4.06 -9.02 -12.36
C LYS A 49 -5.45 -9.39 -11.86
N PRO A 50 -5.87 -8.91 -10.68
CA PRO A 50 -7.19 -9.18 -10.11
C PRO A 50 -8.37 -9.05 -11.07
N GLU A 51 -8.37 -7.98 -11.88
CA GLU A 51 -9.42 -7.60 -12.82
C GLU A 51 -9.61 -8.64 -13.94
N ASN A 52 -8.56 -9.44 -14.20
CA ASN A 52 -8.57 -10.50 -15.19
C ASN A 52 -9.01 -11.86 -14.59
N PHE A 53 -9.54 -11.89 -13.36
CA PHE A 53 -10.15 -13.06 -12.74
C PHE A 53 -11.61 -12.77 -12.36
N LEU A 54 -12.53 -13.41 -13.08
CA LEU A 54 -13.97 -13.23 -12.93
C LEU A 54 -14.61 -14.45 -12.27
N LEU A 55 -15.72 -14.24 -11.57
CA LEU A 55 -16.53 -15.31 -11.00
C LEU A 55 -17.72 -15.63 -11.90
N THR A 56 -17.99 -16.92 -12.11
CA THR A 56 -19.11 -17.36 -12.96
C THR A 56 -20.46 -16.88 -12.46
N GLU A 57 -20.66 -16.91 -11.15
CA GLU A 57 -21.92 -16.53 -10.48
C GLU A 57 -21.65 -15.91 -9.11
N ARG A 58 -22.66 -15.17 -8.61
CA ARG A 58 -22.66 -14.64 -7.24
C ARG A 58 -22.96 -15.76 -6.26
N GLY A 59 -22.29 -15.78 -5.11
CA GLY A 59 -22.48 -16.78 -4.07
C GLY A 59 -21.52 -17.98 -4.15
N PRO A 60 -21.52 -18.87 -3.14
CA PRO A 60 -20.46 -19.84 -2.83
C PRO A 60 -20.11 -20.84 -3.94
N GLY A 61 -20.97 -21.03 -4.95
CA GLY A 61 -20.71 -21.89 -6.12
C GLY A 61 -19.89 -21.23 -7.24
N GLY A 62 -19.63 -19.92 -7.17
CA GLY A 62 -18.90 -19.20 -8.21
C GLY A 62 -17.47 -19.71 -8.43
N VAL A 63 -17.17 -20.13 -9.65
CA VAL A 63 -15.85 -20.60 -10.08
C VAL A 63 -15.05 -19.42 -10.63
N ILE A 64 -13.78 -19.31 -10.23
CA ILE A 64 -12.85 -18.29 -10.76
C ILE A 64 -12.41 -18.68 -12.17
N LYS A 65 -12.54 -17.76 -13.12
CA LYS A 65 -12.07 -17.91 -14.50
C LYS A 65 -11.13 -16.76 -14.87
N ALA A 66 -10.00 -17.08 -15.49
CA ALA A 66 -9.15 -16.07 -16.11
C ALA A 66 -9.78 -15.55 -17.41
N THR A 67 -9.62 -14.26 -17.65
CA THR A 67 -10.06 -13.56 -18.86
C THR A 67 -8.92 -12.73 -19.46
N ASP A 68 -9.20 -12.08 -20.59
CA ASP A 68 -8.30 -11.18 -21.31
C ASP A 68 -6.94 -11.79 -21.70
N PHE A 69 -7.01 -12.82 -22.55
CA PHE A 69 -5.85 -13.39 -23.23
C PHE A 69 -5.37 -12.52 -24.41
N GLY A 70 -5.80 -11.26 -24.52
CA GLY A 70 -5.47 -10.36 -25.64
C GLY A 70 -3.97 -10.04 -25.75
N LEU A 71 -3.26 -10.14 -24.62
CA LEU A 71 -1.81 -9.99 -24.56
C LEU A 71 -1.07 -11.34 -24.50
N SER A 72 -1.75 -12.48 -24.49
CA SER A 72 -1.10 -13.77 -24.33
C SER A 72 -0.33 -14.22 -25.57
N ARG A 73 0.68 -15.08 -25.39
CA ARG A 73 1.49 -15.65 -26.46
C ARG A 73 1.83 -17.11 -26.21
N PHE A 74 1.93 -17.87 -27.30
CA PHE A 74 2.66 -19.13 -27.26
C PHE A 74 4.14 -18.85 -27.05
N PHE A 75 4.75 -19.63 -26.18
CA PHE A 75 6.16 -19.60 -25.86
C PHE A 75 6.81 -20.88 -26.37
N LYS A 76 8.07 -20.79 -26.81
CA LYS A 76 8.88 -21.97 -27.12
C LYS A 76 10.05 -22.02 -26.17
N GLU A 77 10.29 -23.18 -25.59
CA GLU A 77 11.45 -23.37 -24.70
C GLU A 77 12.75 -22.98 -25.40
N GLY A 78 13.59 -22.20 -24.71
CA GLY A 78 14.83 -21.62 -25.26
C GLY A 78 14.65 -20.33 -26.08
N THR A 79 13.43 -19.81 -26.24
CA THR A 79 13.18 -18.47 -26.81
C THR A 79 12.88 -17.45 -25.72
N SER A 80 13.05 -16.17 -26.00
CA SER A 80 12.67 -15.08 -25.09
C SER A 80 11.73 -14.11 -25.79
N LEU A 81 10.77 -13.59 -25.04
CA LEU A 81 9.89 -12.52 -25.48
C LEU A 81 10.53 -11.15 -25.20
N ASP A 82 10.30 -10.18 -26.09
CA ASP A 82 10.94 -8.86 -26.10
C ASP A 82 9.94 -7.68 -26.03
N GLU A 83 8.65 -7.97 -26.19
CA GLU A 83 7.56 -6.99 -26.06
C GLU A 83 7.39 -6.57 -24.60
N ILE A 84 7.38 -5.27 -24.32
CA ILE A 84 7.05 -4.76 -23.00
C ILE A 84 5.54 -4.56 -22.91
N VAL A 85 4.88 -5.45 -22.19
CA VAL A 85 3.42 -5.54 -22.05
C VAL A 85 3.05 -5.83 -20.59
N GLY A 86 1.77 -5.69 -20.27
CA GLY A 86 1.24 -5.92 -18.94
C GLY A 86 0.98 -4.64 -18.16
N SER A 87 0.30 -4.79 -17.04
CA SER A 87 -0.11 -3.67 -16.18
C SER A 87 1.03 -3.24 -15.24
N PRO A 88 1.28 -1.92 -15.04
CA PRO A 88 2.52 -1.41 -14.42
C PRO A 88 2.92 -1.99 -13.06
N PHE A 89 1.98 -2.32 -12.19
CA PHE A 89 2.27 -2.86 -10.85
C PHE A 89 2.59 -4.37 -10.86
N TYR A 90 2.13 -5.09 -11.88
CA TYR A 90 2.22 -6.54 -11.97
C TYR A 90 3.31 -7.02 -12.93
N VAL A 91 3.92 -6.09 -13.69
CA VAL A 91 4.95 -6.40 -14.68
C VAL A 91 6.24 -6.88 -14.01
N ALA A 92 6.82 -7.96 -14.54
CA ALA A 92 8.06 -8.52 -14.01
C ALA A 92 9.30 -7.69 -14.42
N PRO A 93 10.38 -7.67 -13.61
CA PRO A 93 11.60 -6.92 -13.91
C PRO A 93 12.21 -7.29 -15.27
N GLU A 94 12.15 -8.55 -15.66
CA GLU A 94 12.70 -9.04 -16.92
C GLU A 94 11.84 -8.70 -18.15
N VAL A 95 10.54 -8.40 -17.97
CA VAL A 95 9.69 -7.87 -19.05
C VAL A 95 10.14 -6.46 -19.41
N LEU A 96 10.48 -5.64 -18.42
CA LEU A 96 11.09 -4.31 -18.63
C LEU A 96 12.46 -4.39 -19.31
N LYS A 97 13.15 -5.52 -19.16
CA LYS A 97 14.43 -5.83 -19.81
C LYS A 97 14.28 -6.53 -21.16
N ARG A 98 13.04 -6.80 -21.62
CA ARG A 98 12.74 -7.40 -22.94
C ARG A 98 13.36 -8.79 -23.14
N ALA A 99 13.49 -9.55 -22.06
CA ALA A 99 14.05 -10.89 -22.10
C ALA A 99 13.37 -11.76 -21.04
N TYR A 100 12.18 -12.28 -21.37
CA TYR A 100 11.35 -13.01 -20.41
C TYR A 100 10.66 -14.23 -21.03
N GLY A 101 10.22 -15.13 -20.15
CA GLY A 101 9.43 -16.31 -20.46
C GLY A 101 8.21 -16.42 -19.55
N LYS A 102 7.78 -17.65 -19.28
CA LYS A 102 6.59 -17.97 -18.45
C LYS A 102 6.73 -17.52 -16.99
N GLU A 103 7.97 -17.33 -16.52
CA GLU A 103 8.29 -16.90 -15.16
C GLU A 103 7.72 -15.52 -14.84
N ALA A 104 7.46 -14.69 -15.85
CA ALA A 104 6.84 -13.38 -15.70
C ALA A 104 5.43 -13.47 -15.09
N ASP A 105 4.65 -14.48 -15.45
CA ASP A 105 3.32 -14.70 -14.88
C ASP A 105 3.39 -15.04 -13.37
N ILE A 106 4.44 -15.75 -12.92
CA ILE A 106 4.61 -16.07 -11.50
C ILE A 106 4.92 -14.84 -10.67
N TRP A 107 5.66 -13.88 -11.24
CA TRP A 107 5.86 -12.58 -10.59
C TRP A 107 4.53 -11.86 -10.41
N SER A 108 3.71 -11.79 -11.45
CA SER A 108 2.39 -11.18 -11.38
C SER A 108 1.51 -11.86 -10.33
N CYS A 109 1.50 -13.20 -10.25
CA CYS A 109 0.84 -13.93 -9.16
C CYS A 109 1.41 -13.59 -7.77
N GLY A 110 2.72 -13.38 -7.65
CA GLY A 110 3.37 -12.97 -6.41
C GLY A 110 2.93 -11.58 -5.96
N VAL A 111 2.73 -10.66 -6.91
CA VAL A 111 2.17 -9.32 -6.64
C VAL A 111 0.73 -9.43 -6.16
N ILE A 112 -0.11 -10.26 -6.82
CA ILE A 112 -1.49 -10.52 -6.39
C ILE A 112 -1.51 -11.07 -4.95
N LEU A 113 -0.70 -12.10 -4.66
CA LEU A 113 -0.62 -12.68 -3.31
C LEU A 113 -0.18 -11.64 -2.27
N TYR A 114 0.83 -10.83 -2.57
CA TYR A 114 1.29 -9.77 -1.68
C TYR A 114 0.13 -8.79 -1.36
N ILE A 115 -0.62 -8.36 -2.38
CA ILE A 115 -1.78 -7.47 -2.22
C ILE A 115 -2.90 -8.17 -1.42
N LEU A 116 -3.16 -9.45 -1.65
CA LEU A 116 -4.16 -10.20 -0.88
C LEU A 116 -3.83 -10.25 0.61
N LEU A 117 -2.54 -10.31 0.96
CA LEU A 117 -2.11 -10.44 2.34
C LEU A 117 -2.02 -9.09 3.07
N CYS A 118 -1.64 -8.00 2.39
CA CYS A 118 -1.43 -6.73 3.07
C CYS A 118 -2.26 -5.56 2.53
N GLY A 119 -2.94 -5.72 1.40
CA GLY A 119 -3.76 -4.69 0.75
C GLY A 119 -2.98 -3.73 -0.17
N TRP A 120 -1.67 -3.88 -0.32
CA TRP A 120 -0.79 -2.91 -1.00
C TRP A 120 0.08 -3.58 -2.06
N PRO A 121 0.45 -2.93 -3.17
CA PRO A 121 1.45 -3.48 -4.08
C PRO A 121 2.86 -3.43 -3.46
N PRO A 122 3.71 -4.45 -3.72
CA PRO A 122 5.06 -4.53 -3.16
C PRO A 122 6.00 -3.44 -3.68
N PHE A 123 5.71 -2.89 -4.87
CA PHE A 123 6.48 -1.82 -5.50
C PHE A 123 5.50 -0.75 -6.00
N HIS A 124 5.63 0.47 -5.51
CA HIS A 124 4.77 1.61 -5.83
C HIS A 124 5.61 2.87 -6.07
N GLY A 125 4.98 3.95 -6.51
CA GLY A 125 5.62 5.26 -6.67
C GLY A 125 4.69 6.24 -7.39
N ASP A 126 5.00 7.53 -7.31
CA ASP A 126 4.11 8.62 -7.78
C ASP A 126 3.98 8.71 -9.30
N SER A 127 4.71 7.87 -10.04
CA SER A 127 4.65 7.76 -11.49
C SER A 127 4.97 6.34 -11.94
N THR A 128 4.56 5.99 -13.16
CA THR A 128 4.93 4.71 -13.80
C THR A 128 6.45 4.50 -13.85
N GLN A 129 7.22 5.58 -14.08
CA GLN A 129 8.68 5.53 -14.06
C GLN A 129 9.22 5.18 -12.67
N ALA A 130 8.66 5.78 -11.61
CA ALA A 130 9.03 5.48 -10.24
C ALA A 130 8.69 4.02 -9.88
N ILE A 131 7.50 3.54 -10.29
CA ILE A 131 7.08 2.13 -10.11
C ILE A 131 8.09 1.20 -10.78
N PHE A 132 8.45 1.44 -12.04
CA PHE A 132 9.42 0.62 -12.77
C PHE A 132 10.81 0.62 -12.12
N LYS A 133 11.28 1.79 -11.65
CA LYS A 133 12.53 1.90 -10.88
C LYS A 133 12.48 1.03 -9.62
N ASN A 134 11.36 1.04 -8.91
CA ASN A 134 11.17 0.28 -7.67
C ASN A 134 11.05 -1.23 -7.95
N ILE A 135 10.36 -1.64 -9.01
CA ILE A 135 10.34 -3.04 -9.48
C ILE A 135 11.77 -3.54 -9.74
N LEU A 136 12.60 -2.73 -10.40
CA LEU A 136 13.97 -3.10 -10.75
C LEU A 136 14.92 -3.18 -9.54
N SER A 137 14.71 -2.38 -8.49
CA SER A 137 15.75 -2.14 -7.47
C SER A 137 15.31 -2.06 -6.01
N ALA A 138 14.07 -1.66 -5.69
CA ALA A 138 13.66 -1.43 -4.31
C ALA A 138 13.64 -2.74 -3.48
N PRO A 139 14.00 -2.74 -2.19
CA PRO A 139 13.85 -3.94 -1.37
C PRO A 139 12.38 -4.34 -1.26
N LEU A 140 12.10 -5.65 -1.18
CA LEU A 140 10.77 -6.14 -0.86
C LEU A 140 10.52 -5.95 0.64
N ASP A 141 9.51 -5.18 1.01
CA ASP A 141 9.11 -4.99 2.40
C ASP A 141 8.23 -6.16 2.86
N LEU A 142 8.64 -6.83 3.94
CA LEU A 142 7.87 -7.88 4.61
C LEU A 142 7.94 -7.68 6.14
N LYS A 143 8.09 -6.43 6.57
CA LYS A 143 8.30 -6.04 7.97
C LYS A 143 7.24 -5.05 8.44
N THR A 144 6.87 -4.09 7.62
CA THR A 144 5.86 -3.08 7.96
C THR A 144 4.49 -3.74 8.18
N GLU A 145 3.74 -3.30 9.18
CA GLU A 145 2.38 -3.79 9.44
C GLU A 145 1.52 -3.82 8.15
N PRO A 146 0.73 -4.88 7.89
CA PRO A 146 0.43 -6.02 8.76
C PRO A 146 1.46 -7.16 8.72
N TRP A 147 2.59 -7.01 8.02
CA TRP A 147 3.55 -8.10 7.82
C TRP A 147 4.16 -8.63 9.11
N SER A 148 4.22 -7.86 10.20
CA SER A 148 4.68 -8.40 11.49
C SER A 148 3.85 -9.63 11.94
N ARG A 149 2.55 -9.67 11.60
CA ARG A 149 1.57 -10.69 12.01
C ARG A 149 1.39 -11.80 10.99
N ILE A 150 1.77 -11.57 9.73
CA ILE A 150 1.71 -12.57 8.67
C ILE A 150 2.75 -13.68 8.92
N SER A 151 2.34 -14.94 8.69
CA SER A 151 3.15 -16.12 8.94
C SER A 151 4.50 -16.10 8.18
N ALA A 152 5.49 -16.78 8.75
CA ALA A 152 6.80 -16.93 8.12
C ALA A 152 6.71 -17.65 6.76
N ASP A 153 5.81 -18.63 6.66
CA ASP A 153 5.59 -19.41 5.45
C ASP A 153 4.93 -18.60 4.33
N ALA A 154 3.98 -17.71 4.65
CA ALA A 154 3.42 -16.76 3.68
C ALA A 154 4.51 -15.83 3.12
N LYS A 155 5.31 -15.24 4.01
CA LYS A 155 6.45 -14.38 3.65
C LYS A 155 7.46 -15.11 2.77
N ASP A 156 7.74 -16.38 3.06
CA ASP A 156 8.64 -17.19 2.24
C ASP A 156 8.06 -17.44 0.84
N CYS A 157 6.78 -17.81 0.75
CA CYS A 157 6.09 -18.00 -0.53
C CYS A 157 6.18 -16.73 -1.39
N VAL A 158 5.79 -15.58 -0.82
CA VAL A 158 5.83 -14.26 -1.47
C VAL A 158 7.24 -13.91 -1.93
N ARG A 159 8.25 -14.05 -1.07
CA ARG A 159 9.64 -13.75 -1.39
C ARG A 159 10.16 -14.56 -2.57
N ARG A 160 9.79 -15.85 -2.66
CA ARG A 160 10.24 -16.74 -3.74
C ARG A 160 9.46 -16.52 -5.05
N MET A 161 8.19 -16.10 -4.99
CA MET A 161 7.43 -15.69 -6.18
C MET A 161 7.91 -14.33 -6.72
N LEU A 162 8.36 -13.42 -5.85
CA LEU A 162 8.89 -12.10 -6.20
C LEU A 162 10.43 -12.07 -6.29
N ALA A 163 11.06 -13.21 -6.58
CA ALA A 163 12.49 -13.27 -6.85
C ALA A 163 12.79 -12.53 -8.18
N ARG A 164 13.65 -11.51 -8.13
CA ARG A 164 14.03 -10.71 -9.31
C ARG A 164 14.81 -11.48 -10.37
N ASP A 165 15.59 -12.47 -9.95
CA ASP A 165 16.22 -13.41 -10.87
C ASP A 165 15.19 -14.47 -11.25
N PRO A 166 14.68 -14.51 -12.50
CA PRO A 166 13.64 -15.45 -12.90
C PRO A 166 14.07 -16.90 -12.72
N ARG A 167 15.38 -17.21 -12.74
CA ARG A 167 15.91 -18.57 -12.51
C ARG A 167 15.81 -19.02 -11.07
N LYS A 168 15.68 -18.09 -10.12
CA LYS A 168 15.47 -18.36 -8.69
C LYS A 168 14.00 -18.28 -8.29
N ARG A 169 13.14 -17.81 -9.21
CA ARG A 169 11.71 -17.68 -9.00
C ARG A 169 11.06 -19.06 -9.09
N LEU A 170 10.07 -19.31 -8.23
CA LEU A 170 9.32 -20.57 -8.28
C LEU A 170 8.61 -20.71 -9.63
N THR A 171 8.42 -21.95 -10.07
CA THR A 171 7.45 -22.29 -11.13
C THR A 171 6.04 -22.38 -10.55
N ALA A 172 5.00 -22.33 -11.39
CA ALA A 172 3.62 -22.50 -10.93
C ALA A 172 3.42 -23.82 -10.14
N GLU A 173 4.03 -24.91 -10.61
CA GLU A 173 4.01 -26.21 -9.92
C GLU A 173 4.67 -26.15 -8.54
N GLN A 174 5.82 -25.47 -8.43
CA GLN A 174 6.51 -25.32 -7.15
C GLN A 174 5.73 -24.41 -6.19
N VAL A 175 5.04 -23.39 -6.70
CA VAL A 175 4.13 -22.56 -5.90
C VAL A 175 2.99 -23.40 -5.35
N LEU A 176 2.32 -24.21 -6.18
CA LEU A 176 1.20 -25.07 -5.74
C LEU A 176 1.64 -26.10 -4.68
N ASN A 177 2.89 -26.55 -4.72
CA ASN A 177 3.47 -27.48 -3.74
C ASN A 177 4.11 -26.79 -2.52
N HIS A 178 4.12 -25.46 -2.46
CA HIS A 178 4.70 -24.72 -1.33
C HIS A 178 3.94 -25.06 -0.03
N PRO A 179 4.61 -25.23 1.13
CA PRO A 179 3.95 -25.60 2.40
C PRO A 179 2.77 -24.70 2.78
N TRP A 180 2.88 -23.40 2.51
CA TRP A 180 1.81 -22.42 2.72
C TRP A 180 0.64 -22.56 1.72
N MET A 181 0.94 -22.92 0.47
CA MET A 181 -0.01 -22.88 -0.65
C MET A 181 -0.75 -24.21 -0.84
N ARG A 182 -0.18 -25.36 -0.48
CA ARG A 182 -0.82 -26.67 -0.71
C ARG A 182 -2.14 -26.81 0.05
N GLU A 183 -3.01 -27.68 -0.45
CA GLU A 183 -4.23 -28.05 0.27
C GLU A 183 -3.90 -28.64 1.65
N ASN A 184 -4.64 -28.22 2.68
CA ASN A 184 -4.32 -28.52 4.09
C ASN A 184 -2.88 -28.12 4.51
N GLY A 185 -2.34 -27.07 3.86
CA GLY A 185 -1.02 -26.52 4.13
C GLY A 185 -0.92 -25.73 5.44
N ALA A 186 0.21 -25.06 5.63
CA ALA A 186 0.56 -24.32 6.84
C ALA A 186 -0.15 -22.96 6.96
N ALA A 187 -1.02 -22.58 6.02
CA ALA A 187 -1.75 -21.31 6.06
C ALA A 187 -2.73 -21.28 7.26
N PRO A 188 -2.55 -20.35 8.22
CA PRO A 188 -3.42 -20.24 9.38
C PRO A 188 -4.83 -19.81 8.96
N ASP A 189 -5.83 -20.33 9.67
CA ASP A 189 -7.24 -19.95 9.49
C ASP A 189 -7.68 -18.80 10.40
N GLU A 190 -6.74 -18.21 11.11
CA GLU A 190 -7.02 -17.06 11.97
C GLU A 190 -7.43 -15.89 11.08
N ALA A 191 -8.57 -15.28 11.42
CA ALA A 191 -9.11 -14.16 10.66
C ALA A 191 -8.14 -12.97 10.69
N PHE A 192 -8.02 -12.28 9.55
CA PHE A 192 -7.49 -10.92 9.59
C PHE A 192 -8.39 -10.04 10.46
N VAL A 193 -7.76 -9.07 11.11
CA VAL A 193 -8.43 -7.88 11.62
C VAL A 193 -9.20 -7.25 10.44
N PRO A 194 -10.54 -7.10 10.51
CA PRO A 194 -11.34 -6.43 9.48
C PRO A 194 -10.73 -5.09 9.11
N GLU A 195 -10.74 -4.74 7.83
CA GLU A 195 -10.10 -3.51 7.36
C GLU A 195 -10.68 -2.28 8.07
N ILE A 196 -11.99 -2.29 8.35
CA ILE A 196 -12.67 -1.26 9.16
C ILE A 196 -12.05 -1.12 10.56
N LEU A 197 -11.73 -2.24 11.21
CA LEU A 197 -11.07 -2.24 12.53
C LEU A 197 -9.64 -1.72 12.44
N THR A 198 -8.95 -2.01 11.34
CA THR A 198 -7.62 -1.45 11.06
C THR A 198 -7.70 0.07 10.89
N ARG A 199 -8.67 0.58 10.13
CA ARG A 199 -8.89 2.02 9.91
C ARG A 199 -9.31 2.74 11.19
N MET A 200 -10.23 2.16 11.95
CA MET A 200 -10.63 2.67 13.27
C MET A 200 -9.42 2.77 14.20
N ARG A 201 -8.59 1.71 14.31
CA ARG A 201 -7.34 1.74 15.11
C ARG A 201 -6.27 2.71 14.57
N GLN A 202 -6.30 3.04 13.28
CA GLN A 202 -5.42 4.07 12.73
C GLN A 202 -5.93 5.47 13.08
N PHE A 203 -7.24 5.67 13.00
CA PHE A 203 -7.90 6.92 13.38
C PHE A 203 -7.60 7.30 14.83
N THR A 204 -7.60 6.32 15.75
CA THR A 204 -7.24 6.57 17.16
C THR A 204 -5.79 7.01 17.40
N LYS A 205 -4.88 6.79 16.43
CA LYS A 205 -3.48 7.20 16.52
C LYS A 205 -3.20 8.57 15.91
N MET A 206 -4.20 9.19 15.27
CA MET A 206 -4.07 10.50 14.65
C MET A 206 -4.22 11.59 15.70
N ASN A 207 -3.54 12.73 15.50
CA ASN A 207 -3.76 13.90 16.35
C ASN A 207 -5.17 14.47 16.16
N MET A 208 -5.64 15.24 17.14
CA MET A 208 -7.01 15.77 17.17
C MET A 208 -7.32 16.64 15.96
N LEU A 209 -6.40 17.52 15.55
CA LEU A 209 -6.57 18.40 14.38
C LEU A 209 -6.84 17.60 13.10
N LYS A 210 -6.07 16.53 12.88
CA LYS A 210 -6.26 15.63 11.74
C LYS A 210 -7.61 14.95 11.79
N ARG A 211 -8.05 14.50 12.97
CA ARG A 211 -9.35 13.82 13.13
C ARG A 211 -10.53 14.75 12.83
N GLU A 212 -10.47 15.99 13.33
CA GLU A 212 -11.48 17.00 13.04
C GLU A 212 -11.50 17.40 11.56
N ALA A 213 -10.33 17.59 10.94
CA ALA A 213 -10.24 17.85 9.51
C ALA A 213 -10.89 16.72 8.68
N LEU A 214 -10.69 15.46 9.06
CA LEU A 214 -11.33 14.32 8.37
C LEU A 214 -12.85 14.30 8.55
N LYS A 215 -13.38 14.71 9.73
CA LYS A 215 -14.83 14.86 9.97
C LYS A 215 -15.43 15.95 9.07
N VAL A 216 -14.77 17.11 8.98
CA VAL A 216 -15.19 18.22 8.09
C VAL A 216 -15.28 17.76 6.64
N ILE A 217 -14.23 17.10 6.14
CA ILE A 217 -14.22 16.62 4.76
C ILE A 217 -15.30 15.57 4.52
N ALA A 218 -15.53 14.66 5.48
CA ALA A 218 -16.54 13.63 5.37
C ALA A 218 -17.96 14.20 5.14
N ARG A 219 -18.27 15.35 5.76
CA ARG A 219 -19.53 16.09 5.56
C ARG A 219 -19.67 16.71 4.17
N SER A 220 -18.56 17.12 3.58
CA SER A 220 -18.52 17.80 2.28
C SER A 220 -18.61 16.84 1.08
N LEU A 221 -18.51 15.52 1.31
CA LEU A 221 -18.55 14.54 0.23
C LEU A 221 -19.96 14.29 -0.29
N PRO A 222 -20.13 14.12 -1.61
CA PRO A 222 -21.44 13.86 -2.21
C PRO A 222 -21.99 12.48 -1.81
N HIS A 223 -23.32 12.40 -1.63
CA HIS A 223 -24.03 11.22 -1.12
C HIS A 223 -23.76 9.91 -1.89
N MET A 224 -23.43 10.01 -3.18
CA MET A 224 -23.08 8.85 -4.03
C MET A 224 -21.75 8.20 -3.62
N GLU A 225 -20.79 8.96 -3.11
CA GLU A 225 -19.50 8.41 -2.64
C GLU A 225 -19.61 7.70 -1.29
N LEU A 226 -20.75 7.86 -0.60
CA LEU A 226 -21.01 7.41 0.76
C LEU A 226 -21.98 6.21 0.86
N ALA A 227 -22.58 5.77 -0.25
CA ALA A 227 -23.66 4.77 -0.25
C ALA A 227 -23.29 3.46 0.48
N GLY A 228 -22.13 2.86 0.18
CA GLY A 228 -21.69 1.63 0.85
C GLY A 228 -21.27 1.82 2.32
N MET A 229 -20.87 3.04 2.71
CA MET A 229 -20.56 3.35 4.12
C MET A 229 -21.85 3.52 4.94
N ARG A 230 -22.90 4.05 4.31
CA ARG A 230 -24.24 4.14 4.90
C ARG A 230 -24.84 2.76 5.17
N GLU A 231 -24.75 1.84 4.20
CA GLU A 231 -25.20 0.46 4.39
C GLU A 231 -24.44 -0.21 5.55
N MET A 232 -23.11 -0.03 5.60
CA MET A 232 -22.29 -0.59 6.67
C MET A 232 -22.58 -0.01 8.06
N PHE A 233 -22.88 1.30 8.14
CA PHE A 233 -23.33 1.92 9.39
C PHE A 233 -24.68 1.33 9.84
N GLN A 234 -25.64 1.21 8.92
CA GLN A 234 -26.95 0.62 9.19
C GLN A 234 -26.88 -0.86 9.57
N GLU A 235 -25.89 -1.59 9.07
CA GLU A 235 -25.66 -2.98 9.49
C GLU A 235 -25.12 -3.10 10.93
N MET A 236 -24.48 -2.04 11.46
CA MET A 236 -24.00 -1.98 12.84
C MET A 236 -25.04 -1.41 13.80
N ASP A 237 -25.79 -0.38 13.36
CA ASP A 237 -26.90 0.26 14.07
C ASP A 237 -28.15 -0.64 14.04
N GLU A 238 -28.17 -1.67 14.88
CA GLU A 238 -29.22 -2.70 14.89
C GLU A 238 -30.59 -2.15 15.34
N ASP A 239 -30.60 -1.15 16.20
CA ASP A 239 -31.82 -0.53 16.73
C ASP A 239 -32.33 0.66 15.90
N GLY A 240 -31.54 1.12 14.92
CA GLY A 240 -31.88 2.24 14.03
C GLY A 240 -31.85 3.59 14.75
N SER A 241 -31.09 3.72 15.84
CA SER A 241 -30.94 4.94 16.63
C SER A 241 -30.14 6.03 15.92
N ALA A 242 -29.55 5.73 14.76
CA ALA A 242 -28.61 6.58 14.04
C ALA A 242 -27.29 6.81 14.81
N THR A 243 -26.98 5.94 15.77
CA THR A 243 -25.75 5.95 16.57
C THR A 243 -25.29 4.52 16.80
N ILE A 244 -23.98 4.28 16.88
CA ILE A 244 -23.43 2.96 17.18
C ILE A 244 -22.91 2.93 18.62
N THR A 245 -23.47 2.04 19.45
CA THR A 245 -23.01 1.79 20.82
C THR A 245 -21.83 0.81 20.87
N VAL A 246 -21.21 0.67 22.05
CA VAL A 246 -20.11 -0.30 22.27
C VAL A 246 -20.55 -1.73 21.96
N ASP A 247 -21.77 -2.10 22.37
CA ASP A 247 -22.29 -3.45 22.14
C ASP A 247 -22.62 -3.67 20.65
N GLU A 248 -23.23 -2.69 19.98
CA GLU A 248 -23.49 -2.74 18.54
C GLU A 248 -22.21 -2.82 17.70
N LEU A 249 -21.19 -2.04 18.06
CA LEU A 249 -19.88 -2.12 17.43
C LEU A 249 -19.24 -3.49 17.65
N ARG A 250 -19.32 -4.04 18.87
CA ARG A 250 -18.75 -5.36 19.19
C ARG A 250 -19.47 -6.46 18.41
N GLU A 251 -20.79 -6.51 18.46
CA GLU A 251 -21.57 -7.55 17.77
C GLU A 251 -21.48 -7.40 16.25
N GLY A 252 -21.48 -6.16 15.73
CA GLY A 252 -21.24 -5.87 14.31
C GLY A 252 -19.88 -6.35 13.83
N LEU A 253 -18.81 -6.09 14.59
CA LEU A 253 -17.46 -6.57 14.27
C LEU A 253 -17.35 -8.10 14.40
N LYS A 254 -18.03 -8.69 15.39
CA LYS A 254 -18.11 -10.15 15.56
C LYS A 254 -18.83 -10.83 14.39
N ARG A 255 -19.94 -10.26 13.90
CA ARG A 255 -20.62 -10.71 12.66
C ARG A 255 -19.71 -10.61 11.44
N LYS A 256 -18.77 -9.67 11.44
CA LYS A 256 -17.73 -9.51 10.41
C LYS A 256 -16.43 -10.29 10.69
N GLY A 257 -16.41 -11.15 11.72
CA GLY A 257 -15.30 -12.07 11.97
C GLY A 257 -14.20 -11.59 12.90
N ALA A 258 -14.38 -10.45 13.53
CA ALA A 258 -13.50 -9.97 14.57
C ALA A 258 -14.11 -10.20 15.95
N GLU A 259 -13.52 -11.12 16.70
CA GLU A 259 -13.76 -11.21 18.12
C GLU A 259 -12.78 -10.28 18.86
N ILE A 260 -13.32 -9.26 19.51
CA ILE A 260 -12.55 -8.19 20.17
C ILE A 260 -12.97 -8.14 21.63
N ALA A 261 -12.00 -8.01 22.53
CA ALA A 261 -12.29 -7.82 23.95
C ALA A 261 -13.08 -6.52 24.18
N LEU A 262 -14.08 -6.57 25.08
CA LEU A 262 -14.92 -5.41 25.40
C LEU A 262 -14.11 -4.14 25.74
N GLY A 263 -13.02 -4.28 26.50
CA GLY A 263 -12.14 -3.15 26.86
C GLY A 263 -11.34 -2.57 25.67
N GLU A 264 -11.16 -3.32 24.58
CA GLU A 264 -10.59 -2.77 23.35
C GLU A 264 -11.65 -2.06 22.50
N VAL A 265 -12.86 -2.62 22.38
CA VAL A 265 -13.98 -1.94 21.70
C VAL A 265 -14.32 -0.62 22.38
N GLN A 266 -14.34 -0.60 23.71
CA GLN A 266 -14.56 0.62 24.49
C GLN A 266 -13.50 1.68 24.20
N ARG A 267 -12.22 1.30 24.10
CA ARG A 267 -11.15 2.25 23.76
C ARG A 267 -11.31 2.80 22.35
N ILE A 268 -11.60 1.93 21.38
CA ILE A 268 -11.83 2.37 19.99
C ILE A 268 -13.01 3.33 19.92
N LEU A 269 -14.11 3.03 20.63
CA LEU A 269 -15.28 3.90 20.66
C LEU A 269 -14.96 5.23 21.33
N ASN A 270 -14.39 5.25 22.54
CA ASN A 270 -14.01 6.48 23.24
C ASN A 270 -13.02 7.31 22.43
N ASP A 271 -12.14 6.64 21.69
CA ASP A 271 -11.22 7.33 20.83
C ASP A 271 -11.98 7.94 19.67
N ILE A 272 -12.90 7.24 18.97
CA ILE A 272 -13.64 7.75 17.80
C ILE A 272 -14.67 8.83 18.15
N ASP A 273 -15.37 8.67 19.27
CA ASP A 273 -16.36 9.57 19.84
C ASP A 273 -15.71 10.93 20.17
N LEU A 274 -15.93 11.91 19.30
CA LEU A 274 -15.31 13.23 19.39
C LEU A 274 -16.15 14.18 20.24
N ASP A 275 -17.47 13.97 20.31
CA ASP A 275 -18.38 14.83 21.07
C ASP A 275 -18.63 14.34 22.51
N GLY A 276 -18.12 13.16 22.87
CA GLY A 276 -18.19 12.58 24.22
C GLY A 276 -19.54 11.95 24.57
N ASN A 277 -20.40 11.72 23.58
CA ASN A 277 -21.76 11.21 23.81
C ASN A 277 -21.81 9.69 24.12
N SER A 278 -20.65 9.03 24.20
CA SER A 278 -20.43 7.59 24.43
C SER A 278 -21.01 6.69 23.35
N LYS A 279 -21.22 7.23 22.15
CA LYS A 279 -21.68 6.54 20.95
C LYS A 279 -20.92 7.09 19.74
N ILE A 280 -21.03 6.40 18.60
CA ILE A 280 -20.46 6.85 17.33
C ILE A 280 -21.59 7.30 16.42
N ASP A 281 -21.64 8.58 16.08
CA ASP A 281 -22.58 9.08 15.08
C ASP A 281 -22.16 8.69 13.64
N TYR A 282 -23.03 8.95 12.67
CA TYR A 282 -22.73 8.62 11.27
C TYR A 282 -21.50 9.36 10.71
N GLU A 283 -21.23 10.58 11.15
CA GLU A 283 -20.13 11.41 10.68
C GLU A 283 -18.79 10.96 11.27
N GLU A 284 -18.78 10.59 12.55
CA GLU A 284 -17.64 10.02 13.27
C GLU A 284 -17.29 8.64 12.74
N PHE A 285 -18.30 7.81 12.51
CA PHE A 285 -18.12 6.54 11.84
C PHE A 285 -17.51 6.75 10.45
N LEU A 286 -18.04 7.70 9.69
CA LEU A 286 -17.54 7.96 8.35
C LEU A 286 -16.09 8.48 8.38
N ALA A 287 -15.74 9.39 9.30
CA ALA A 287 -14.37 9.87 9.46
C ALA A 287 -13.39 8.74 9.84
N ALA A 288 -13.79 7.84 10.74
CA ALA A 288 -12.95 6.75 11.23
C ALA A 288 -12.81 5.56 10.27
N THR A 289 -13.79 5.37 9.38
CA THR A 289 -13.87 4.18 8.51
C THR A 289 -13.67 4.49 7.05
N MET A 290 -13.86 5.73 6.62
CA MET A 290 -13.63 6.12 5.25
C MET A 290 -12.13 6.11 4.95
N HIS A 291 -11.80 5.50 3.82
CA HIS A 291 -10.41 5.50 3.37
C HIS A 291 -9.90 6.95 3.17
N LEU A 292 -8.73 7.26 3.74
CA LEU A 292 -8.19 8.64 3.79
C LEU A 292 -8.01 9.32 2.44
N ASN A 293 -7.93 8.59 1.33
CA ASN A 293 -7.56 9.23 0.05
C ASN A 293 -8.77 9.76 -0.74
N LYS A 294 -9.99 9.50 -0.23
CA LYS A 294 -11.19 10.23 -0.66
C LYS A 294 -11.13 11.58 0.06
N LEU A 295 -10.51 11.61 1.24
CA LEU A 295 -10.38 12.78 2.09
C LEU A 295 -9.21 13.67 1.63
N ASN A 296 -8.11 13.10 1.16
CA ASN A 296 -6.89 13.84 0.79
C ASN A 296 -6.88 14.40 -0.65
N ARG A 297 -8.04 14.52 -1.31
CA ARG A 297 -8.15 15.25 -2.58
C ARG A 297 -7.84 16.72 -2.31
N GLU A 298 -7.17 17.40 -3.24
CA GLU A 298 -6.74 18.80 -3.04
C GLU A 298 -7.90 19.73 -2.68
N GLU A 299 -9.04 19.55 -3.36
CA GLU A 299 -10.30 20.27 -3.07
C GLU A 299 -10.78 20.09 -1.61
N ASN A 300 -10.58 18.89 -1.06
CA ASN A 300 -10.97 18.55 0.30
C ASN A 300 -9.98 19.08 1.33
N MET A 301 -8.67 19.07 1.02
CA MET A 301 -7.65 19.67 1.88
C MET A 301 -7.86 21.19 2.01
N ILE A 302 -8.20 21.85 0.91
CA ILE A 302 -8.53 23.27 0.90
C ILE A 302 -9.78 23.52 1.74
N ALA A 303 -10.87 22.78 1.51
CA ALA A 303 -12.10 22.93 2.27
C ALA A 303 -11.91 22.70 3.78
N ALA A 304 -11.08 21.72 4.15
CA ALA A 304 -10.73 21.47 5.55
C ALA A 304 -9.90 22.60 6.14
N PHE A 305 -8.90 23.10 5.42
CA PHE A 305 -8.06 24.21 5.88
C PHE A 305 -8.89 25.49 6.07
N GLU A 306 -9.72 25.85 5.09
CA GLU A 306 -10.63 27.01 5.15
C GLU A 306 -11.69 26.89 6.27
N TYR A 307 -12.00 25.67 6.71
CA TYR A 307 -12.87 25.49 7.87
C TYR A 307 -12.21 25.98 9.16
N PHE A 308 -10.89 25.79 9.31
CA PHE A 308 -10.13 26.25 10.47
C PHE A 308 -9.71 27.72 10.33
N ASP A 309 -9.19 28.14 9.17
CA ASP A 309 -8.78 29.53 8.87
C ASP A 309 -10.02 30.43 8.64
N LYS A 310 -10.58 30.97 9.73
CA LYS A 310 -11.83 31.75 9.72
C LYS A 310 -11.62 33.13 9.13
N ASP A 311 -10.45 33.73 9.37
CA ASP A 311 -10.14 35.09 8.92
C ASP A 311 -9.52 35.13 7.51
N LYS A 312 -9.20 33.96 6.93
CA LYS A 312 -8.57 33.79 5.61
C LYS A 312 -7.18 34.41 5.55
N SER A 313 -6.46 34.38 6.66
CA SER A 313 -5.09 34.85 6.76
C SER A 313 -4.09 33.94 6.03
N GLY A 314 -4.49 32.71 5.72
CA GLY A 314 -3.61 31.67 5.18
C GLY A 314 -2.88 30.86 6.25
N PHE A 315 -3.22 31.08 7.53
CA PHE A 315 -2.64 30.40 8.68
C PHE A 315 -3.75 29.99 9.64
N ILE A 316 -3.64 28.80 10.22
CA ILE A 316 -4.52 28.39 11.32
C ILE A 316 -3.87 28.83 12.63
N THR A 317 -4.52 29.77 13.32
CA THR A 317 -4.04 30.32 14.59
C THR A 317 -4.46 29.46 15.79
N ARG A 318 -3.81 29.67 16.94
CA ARG A 318 -4.22 29.04 18.22
C ARG A 318 -5.69 29.31 18.54
N ASP A 319 -6.12 30.56 18.40
CA ASP A 319 -7.49 30.96 18.74
C ASP A 319 -8.52 30.29 17.82
N GLU A 320 -8.18 30.10 16.55
CA GLU A 320 -8.99 29.37 15.58
C GLU A 320 -9.04 27.86 15.85
N LEU A 321 -7.91 27.25 16.25
CA LEU A 321 -7.89 25.86 16.71
C LEU A 321 -8.80 25.66 17.92
N VAL A 322 -8.67 26.53 18.93
CA VAL A 322 -9.55 26.50 20.10
C VAL A 322 -11.00 26.67 19.68
N ALA A 323 -11.31 27.65 18.82
CA ALA A 323 -12.66 27.93 18.37
C ALA A 323 -13.29 26.77 17.57
N ALA A 324 -12.52 26.12 16.70
CA ALA A 324 -12.97 24.98 15.92
C ALA A 324 -13.18 23.71 16.76
N MET A 325 -12.56 23.64 17.94
CA MET A 325 -12.62 22.48 18.84
C MET A 325 -13.49 22.71 20.08
N LYS A 326 -14.26 23.80 20.13
CA LYS A 326 -15.15 24.14 21.27
C LYS A 326 -16.24 23.11 21.55
N ASP A 327 -16.65 22.36 20.54
CA ASP A 327 -17.72 21.37 20.63
C ASP A 327 -17.21 19.97 21.07
N ILE A 328 -15.91 19.83 21.33
CA ILE A 328 -15.27 18.59 21.80
C ILE A 328 -15.23 18.62 23.33
N ASP A 329 -15.83 17.63 24.01
CA ASP A 329 -15.93 17.53 25.48
C ASP A 329 -14.60 17.14 26.18
N ALA A 330 -13.47 17.34 25.49
CA ALA A 330 -12.13 17.05 25.99
C ALA A 330 -11.31 18.35 26.10
N GLU A 331 -10.52 18.47 27.17
CA GLU A 331 -9.56 19.56 27.33
C GLU A 331 -8.51 19.47 26.22
N VAL A 332 -8.68 20.25 25.15
CA VAL A 332 -7.80 20.17 23.98
C VAL A 332 -6.45 20.80 24.30
N ASP A 333 -5.41 19.97 24.31
CA ASP A 333 -4.02 20.41 24.42
C ASP A 333 -3.55 20.97 23.06
N VAL A 334 -3.85 22.24 22.83
CA VAL A 334 -3.46 22.95 21.59
C VAL A 334 -1.94 23.06 21.47
N ASP A 335 -1.22 23.13 22.60
CA ASP A 335 0.24 23.15 22.62
C ASP A 335 0.83 21.85 22.06
N ALA A 336 0.26 20.70 22.41
CA ALA A 336 0.67 19.40 21.87
C ALA A 336 0.38 19.25 20.37
N ILE A 337 -0.69 19.85 19.87
CA ILE A 337 -1.02 19.87 18.42
C ILE A 337 0.01 20.71 17.66
N LEU A 338 0.25 21.94 18.12
CA LEU A 338 1.21 22.85 17.49
C LEU A 338 2.60 22.21 17.47
N ALA A 339 3.08 21.65 18.59
CA ALA A 339 4.38 21.00 18.66
C ALA A 339 4.56 19.82 17.67
N GLN A 340 3.48 19.20 17.21
CA GLN A 340 3.54 18.11 16.23
C GLN A 340 3.51 18.60 14.78
N VAL A 341 2.77 19.69 14.52
CA VAL A 341 2.41 20.14 13.17
C VAL A 341 3.27 21.33 12.71
N ASP A 342 3.44 22.33 13.57
CA ASP A 342 4.26 23.53 13.33
C ASP A 342 5.73 23.13 13.20
N LYS A 343 6.24 23.10 11.97
CA LYS A 343 7.63 22.69 11.65
C LYS A 343 8.57 23.87 11.69
N ASN A 344 8.07 25.06 11.38
CA ASN A 344 8.87 26.27 11.28
C ASN A 344 9.00 27.01 12.63
N GLY A 345 8.17 26.65 13.62
CA GLY A 345 8.15 27.19 14.98
C GLY A 345 7.56 28.59 15.09
N ASP A 346 6.70 29.00 14.14
CA ASP A 346 6.11 30.33 14.09
C ASP A 346 4.86 30.49 14.96
N GLY A 347 4.38 29.41 15.58
CA GLY A 347 3.22 29.38 16.47
C GLY A 347 1.88 29.26 15.75
N HIS A 348 1.88 29.08 14.44
CA HIS A 348 0.71 28.90 13.59
C HIS A 348 0.89 27.64 12.71
N ILE A 349 -0.16 27.27 11.97
CA ILE A 349 -0.07 26.16 11.01
C ILE A 349 -0.39 26.70 9.62
N ASP A 350 0.59 26.69 8.73
CA ASP A 350 0.37 27.05 7.33
C ASP A 350 -0.25 25.89 6.53
N TYR A 351 -0.67 26.17 5.28
CA TYR A 351 -1.31 25.16 4.43
C TYR A 351 -0.38 23.98 4.10
N GLU A 352 0.93 24.20 3.96
CA GLU A 352 1.89 23.15 3.66
C GLU A 352 2.08 22.22 4.86
N GLU A 353 2.18 22.78 6.07
CA GLU A 353 2.26 22.05 7.34
C GLU A 353 0.97 21.26 7.61
N PHE A 354 -0.19 21.87 7.36
CA PHE A 354 -1.48 21.19 7.44
C PHE A 354 -1.57 20.02 6.45
N CYS A 355 -1.18 20.23 5.18
CA CYS A 355 -1.13 19.19 4.17
C CYS A 355 -0.15 18.07 4.57
N ALA A 356 1.03 18.43 5.07
CA ALA A 356 2.02 17.47 5.53
C ALA A 356 1.45 16.61 6.66
N MET A 357 0.77 17.21 7.65
CA MET A 357 0.08 16.48 8.72
C MET A 357 -1.01 15.54 8.18
N MET A 358 -1.88 16.03 7.29
CA MET A 358 -2.96 15.24 6.70
C MET A 358 -2.42 14.05 5.90
N ARG A 359 -1.25 14.21 5.28
CA ARG A 359 -0.55 13.16 4.52
C ARG A 359 0.33 12.24 5.40
N ALA A 360 0.79 12.69 6.57
CA ALA A 360 1.80 12.02 7.44
C ALA A 360 1.41 10.66 8.08
N THR A 361 0.42 9.94 7.56
CA THR A 361 0.16 8.52 7.90
C THR A 361 -0.12 7.67 6.65
N ASP A 362 0.20 8.22 5.48
CA ASP A 362 0.13 7.67 4.12
C ASP A 362 -0.77 6.45 3.93
N LEU A 363 -2.08 6.70 4.04
CA LEU A 363 -3.02 5.96 3.22
C LEU A 363 -3.05 6.49 1.78
N ASP A 364 -2.50 7.68 1.44
CA ASP A 364 -2.62 8.31 0.10
C ASP A 364 -2.09 7.50 -1.07
N VAL A 365 -1.20 6.56 -0.78
CA VAL A 365 -0.70 5.59 -1.74
C VAL A 365 -1.83 4.63 -2.20
N LEU A 366 -2.90 4.41 -1.41
CA LEU A 366 -3.88 3.32 -1.55
C LEU A 366 -4.95 3.57 -2.62
N LYS A 367 -5.30 4.84 -2.91
CA LYS A 367 -6.35 5.22 -3.89
C LYS A 367 -5.76 5.85 -5.12
N SER A 368 -4.63 6.54 -4.99
CA SER A 368 -3.82 6.83 -6.17
C SER A 368 -3.41 5.51 -6.84
N ALA A 369 -3.05 4.46 -6.09
CA ALA A 369 -2.83 3.13 -6.66
C ALA A 369 -4.11 2.51 -7.25
N HIS A 370 -5.23 2.46 -6.52
CA HIS A 370 -6.47 1.82 -7.02
C HIS A 370 -7.10 2.51 -8.25
N GLU A 371 -7.05 3.84 -8.35
CA GLU A 371 -7.54 4.57 -9.54
C GLU A 371 -6.49 4.65 -10.67
N ALA A 372 -5.18 4.69 -10.36
CA ALA A 372 -4.13 4.56 -11.37
C ALA A 372 -4.07 3.13 -11.98
N LEU A 373 -4.53 2.12 -11.25
CA LEU A 373 -4.67 0.73 -11.73
C LEU A 373 -5.75 0.58 -12.83
N LYS A 374 -6.79 1.43 -12.82
CA LYS A 374 -7.86 1.45 -13.83
C LYS A 374 -7.46 2.15 -15.13
N THR A 375 -6.40 2.95 -15.12
CA THR A 375 -5.96 3.69 -16.31
C THR A 375 -5.07 2.81 -17.19
N LYS A 376 -5.61 2.35 -18.33
CA LYS A 376 -4.85 1.66 -19.39
C LYS A 376 -3.78 2.60 -19.98
N VAL A 377 -2.61 2.68 -19.35
CA VAL A 377 -1.44 3.33 -19.95
C VAL A 377 -0.68 2.27 -20.75
N VAL A 378 -0.73 2.40 -22.07
CA VAL A 378 0.02 1.52 -22.98
C VAL A 378 1.52 1.72 -22.74
N VAL A 379 2.17 0.66 -22.29
CA VAL A 379 3.59 0.56 -21.87
C VAL A 379 4.61 1.04 -22.93
N LYS A 380 4.18 1.31 -24.17
CA LYS A 380 5.03 1.79 -25.26
C LYS A 380 5.52 3.24 -25.12
N SER A 381 4.77 4.16 -24.51
CA SER A 381 5.11 5.61 -24.53
C SER A 381 6.08 6.04 -23.43
N VAL A 382 6.08 5.37 -22.28
CA VAL A 382 6.86 5.76 -21.09
C VAL A 382 8.33 5.34 -21.21
N LEU A 383 8.61 4.19 -21.81
CA LEU A 383 9.97 3.65 -21.95
C LEU A 383 10.86 4.41 -22.92
N ALA A 384 10.29 5.09 -23.93
CA ALA A 384 11.05 5.94 -24.84
C ALA A 384 11.76 7.11 -24.10
N ARG A 385 11.27 7.50 -22.91
CA ARG A 385 11.90 8.52 -22.06
C ARG A 385 12.87 7.92 -21.03
N VAL A 386 12.61 6.71 -20.54
CA VAL A 386 13.48 6.02 -19.56
C VAL A 386 14.79 5.52 -20.19
N GLN A 387 14.77 5.16 -21.49
CA GLN A 387 15.97 4.75 -22.24
C GLN A 387 16.76 5.91 -22.85
N ALA A 388 16.26 7.14 -22.77
CA ALA A 388 16.94 8.34 -23.26
C ALA A 388 17.89 8.97 -22.23
N GLU A 389 17.82 8.54 -20.96
CA GLU A 389 18.84 8.90 -19.97
C GLU A 389 19.94 7.84 -19.99
N PRO A 390 21.19 8.21 -20.33
CA PRO A 390 22.29 7.27 -20.23
C PRO A 390 22.44 6.89 -18.76
N VAL A 391 22.37 5.57 -18.48
CA VAL A 391 22.96 5.02 -17.27
C VAL A 391 24.42 5.48 -17.31
N ARG A 392 24.81 6.39 -16.42
CA ARG A 392 26.23 6.75 -16.25
C ARG A 392 26.96 5.51 -15.73
N GLU A 393 27.41 4.67 -16.64
CA GLU A 393 28.56 3.80 -16.42
C GLU A 393 29.82 4.66 -16.45
N ASP A 394 30.03 5.42 -15.39
CA ASP A 394 31.32 6.02 -14.98
C ASP A 394 31.10 6.42 -13.51
N SER A 395 31.63 5.76 -12.48
CA SER A 395 33.01 5.26 -12.40
C SER A 395 33.19 4.36 -11.16
N ILE A 396 33.09 3.03 -11.37
CA ILE A 396 33.77 2.03 -10.51
C ILE A 396 35.30 2.04 -10.78
N THR A 397 35.78 2.88 -11.71
CA THR A 397 37.20 3.06 -12.02
C THR A 397 37.89 4.19 -11.25
N ASP A 398 37.19 4.99 -10.43
CA ASP A 398 37.80 6.11 -9.69
C ASP A 398 38.33 5.73 -8.29
N MET A 399 37.94 4.58 -7.73
CA MET A 399 38.50 4.09 -6.46
C MET A 399 39.87 3.40 -6.60
N SER A 400 40.16 2.82 -7.76
CA SER A 400 41.49 2.21 -8.03
C SER A 400 42.56 3.27 -8.33
N ARG A 401 42.19 4.39 -8.97
CA ARG A 401 43.11 5.50 -9.26
C ARG A 401 43.35 6.43 -8.06
N LYS A 402 42.37 6.63 -7.17
CA LYS A 402 42.55 7.43 -5.94
C LYS A 402 43.47 6.75 -4.92
N SER A 403 43.42 5.43 -4.80
CA SER A 403 44.34 4.68 -3.91
C SER A 403 45.79 4.68 -4.41
N SER A 404 45.98 4.60 -5.73
CA SER A 404 47.30 4.61 -6.37
C SER A 404 47.98 6.00 -6.32
N ARG A 405 47.18 7.08 -6.39
CA ARG A 405 47.68 8.47 -6.34
C ARG A 405 47.96 8.95 -4.91
N ALA A 406 47.27 8.38 -3.91
CA ALA A 406 47.52 8.63 -2.49
C ALA A 406 48.81 7.95 -1.97
N MET A 407 49.16 6.75 -2.46
CA MET A 407 50.44 6.11 -2.10
C MET A 407 51.65 6.82 -2.73
N ALA A 408 51.56 7.26 -3.99
CA ALA A 408 52.65 7.97 -4.67
C ALA A 408 52.96 9.36 -4.08
N THR A 409 51.97 10.02 -3.47
CA THR A 409 52.16 11.33 -2.79
C THR A 409 52.64 11.19 -1.33
N ALA A 410 52.45 10.03 -0.71
CA ALA A 410 53.00 9.72 0.62
C ALA A 410 54.49 9.35 0.56
N GLU A 411 54.95 8.61 -0.46
CA GLU A 411 56.37 8.26 -0.64
C GLU A 411 57.24 9.47 -1.03
N SER A 412 56.72 10.39 -1.84
CA SER A 412 57.43 11.61 -2.25
C SER A 412 57.49 12.69 -1.15
N ARG A 413 56.62 12.63 -0.13
CA ARG A 413 56.73 13.42 1.11
C ARG A 413 57.70 12.81 2.13
N LYS A 414 57.85 11.49 2.16
CA LYS A 414 58.82 10.80 3.04
C LYS A 414 60.27 10.95 2.57
N GLN A 415 60.52 11.05 1.25
CA GLN A 415 61.87 11.28 0.69
C GLN A 415 62.33 12.76 0.71
N ARG A 416 61.42 13.73 0.86
CA ARG A 416 61.77 15.16 1.03
C ARG A 416 61.91 15.62 2.49
N GLY A 417 61.60 14.75 3.45
CA GLY A 417 61.68 15.03 4.89
C GLY A 417 62.96 14.54 5.59
N THR A 418 63.85 13.84 4.89
CA THR A 418 65.06 13.22 5.47
C THR A 418 66.38 13.84 5.00
N SER A 419 66.36 15.03 4.38
CA SER A 419 67.58 15.71 3.89
C SER A 419 67.81 17.11 4.47
N ALA A 420 67.15 17.49 5.56
CA ALA A 420 67.34 18.80 6.20
C ALA A 420 67.21 18.71 7.73
N THR A 421 68.15 18.04 8.39
CA THR A 421 68.47 18.21 9.83
C THR A 421 69.78 17.49 10.16
N SER A 422 70.89 17.99 9.61
CA SER A 422 72.24 17.68 10.09
C SER A 422 73.22 18.74 9.60
N ALA A 423 73.21 19.93 10.23
CA ALA A 423 74.35 20.84 10.31
C ALA A 423 73.89 22.15 10.98
N GLN A 424 74.09 22.24 12.30
CA GLN A 424 74.56 23.45 13.01
C GLN A 424 74.58 23.15 14.51
N ALA A 425 75.68 22.52 14.92
CA ALA A 425 76.27 22.66 16.23
C ALA A 425 77.70 23.15 15.95
N GLU A 426 77.96 24.44 16.14
CA GLU A 426 79.27 25.00 16.49
C GLU A 426 79.09 26.49 16.82
N GLU A 427 79.57 26.82 18.02
CA GLU A 427 79.59 28.12 18.75
C GLU A 427 78.30 28.67 19.37
#